data_AF-A0A087UET7-F1
#
_entry.id   AF-A0A087UET7-F1
#
_cell.length_a   1.000
_cell.length_b   1.000
_cell.length_c   1.000
_cell.angle_alpha   90.00
_cell.angle_beta   90.00
_cell.angle_gamma   90.00
#
_symmetry.space_group_name_H-M   'P 1'
#
loop_
_entity.id
_entity.type
_entity.pdbx_description
1 polymer ?
#
loop_
_entity_poly.entity_id
_entity_poly.type
_entity_poly.pdbx_seq_one_letter_code
_entity_poly.pdbx_strand_id
1 'polypeptide(L)' 'MKFFSDNNRNIISFAEFCEGKEHWEVCRYFFACLHLAASEKVGITNIKKEDGTDVLLLTLLSKD' A
#
# COMPACT_ATOMS: atom_id res chain seq x y z
N MET A 1 -10.73 -2.35 -29.20
CA MET A 1 -9.97 -2.05 -27.97
C MET A 1 -9.53 -3.38 -27.39
N LYS A 2 -8.23 -3.68 -27.39
CA LYS A 2 -7.69 -4.98 -26.95
C LYS A 2 -7.72 -5.06 -25.42
N PHE A 3 -8.06 -6.25 -24.95
CA PHE A 3 -8.25 -6.67 -23.57
C PHE A 3 -7.02 -6.40 -22.68
N PHE A 4 -7.33 -6.14 -21.40
CA PHE A 4 -6.40 -5.93 -20.29
C PHE A 4 -5.31 -7.00 -20.22
N SER A 5 -4.06 -6.56 -20.31
CA SER A 5 -2.88 -7.34 -19.95
C SER A 5 -1.95 -6.45 -19.12
N ASP A 6 -1.64 -6.88 -17.88
CA ASP A 6 -0.35 -6.68 -17.18
C ASP A 6 -0.05 -5.44 -16.27
N ASN A 7 -1.02 -4.79 -15.60
CA ASN A 7 -0.74 -3.54 -14.83
C ASN A 7 -0.73 -3.57 -13.28
N ASN A 8 -0.77 -4.74 -12.61
CA ASN A 8 -0.99 -4.82 -11.14
C ASN A 8 0.28 -4.92 -10.25
N ARG A 9 1.47 -4.57 -10.73
CA ARG A 9 2.74 -4.79 -9.99
C ARG A 9 3.08 -3.74 -8.92
N ASN A 10 2.29 -2.67 -8.79
CA ASN A 10 2.65 -1.50 -7.98
C ASN A 10 1.80 -1.30 -6.71
N ILE A 11 0.87 -2.22 -6.42
CA ILE A 11 -0.03 -2.13 -5.26
C ILE A 11 0.33 -3.22 -4.25
N ILE A 12 0.55 -2.83 -2.99
CA ILE A 12 0.83 -3.76 -1.88
C ILE A 12 -0.12 -3.52 -0.71
N SER A 13 -0.48 -4.58 0.00
CA SER A 13 -1.19 -4.49 1.28
C SER A 13 -0.19 -4.18 2.40
N PHE A 14 -0.44 -3.11 3.16
CA PHE A 14 0.42 -2.75 4.30
C PHE A 14 0.39 -3.82 5.39
N ALA A 15 -0.77 -4.44 5.62
CA ALA A 15 -0.93 -5.51 6.60
C ALA A 15 -0.10 -6.75 6.22
N GLU A 16 -0.13 -7.13 4.94
CA GLU A 16 0.66 -8.27 4.42
C GLU A 16 2.16 -7.96 4.46
N PHE A 17 2.56 -6.73 4.12
CA PHE A 17 3.96 -6.29 4.23
C PHE A 17 4.50 -6.35 5.68
N CYS A 18 3.63 -6.12 6.66
CA CYS A 18 3.98 -6.11 8.08
C CYS A 18 3.90 -7.50 8.75
N GLU A 19 3.55 -8.55 8.02
CA GLU A 19 3.45 -9.89 8.58
C GLU A 19 4.80 -10.34 9.17
N GLY A 20 4.79 -10.80 10.43
CA GLY A 20 5.99 -11.22 11.16
C GLY A 20 6.91 -10.10 11.63
N LYS A 21 6.53 -8.82 11.48
CA LYS A 21 7.30 -7.67 11.97
C LYS A 21 6.98 -7.33 13.42
N GLU A 22 7.97 -6.80 14.13
CA GLU A 22 7.77 -6.29 15.48
C GLU A 22 6.95 -4.99 15.46
N HIS A 23 6.22 -4.71 16.55
CA HIS A 23 5.32 -3.56 16.61
C HIS A 23 6.03 -2.22 16.29
N TRP A 24 7.26 -2.04 16.79
CA TRP A 24 8.03 -0.83 16.54
C TRP A 24 8.43 -0.68 15.06
N GLU A 25 8.67 -1.78 14.35
CA GLU A 25 8.93 -1.79 12.90
C GLU A 25 7.68 -1.34 12.15
N VAL A 26 6.52 -1.91 12.50
CA VAL A 26 5.23 -1.55 11.90
C VAL A 26 4.95 -0.06 12.05
N CYS A 27 5.11 0.49 13.25
CA CYS A 27 4.94 1.93 13.49
C CYS A 27 5.92 2.75 12.63
N ARG A 28 7.19 2.35 12.56
CA ARG A 28 8.21 3.04 11.75
C ARG A 28 7.85 3.02 10.26
N TYR A 29 7.41 1.88 9.74
CA TYR A 29 7.01 1.74 8.34
C TYR A 29 5.76 2.54 8.02
N PHE A 30 4.79 2.60 8.94
CA PHE A 30 3.61 3.43 8.77
C PHE A 30 3.98 4.91 8.62
N PHE A 31 4.83 5.44 9.51
CA PHE A 31 5.30 6.83 9.41
C PHE A 31 6.10 7.09 8.12
N ALA A 32 6.89 6.13 7.65
CA ALA A 32 7.60 6.24 6.38
C ALA A 32 6.61 6.31 5.19
N CYS A 33 5.55 5.51 5.20
CA CYS A 33 4.52 5.53 4.16
C CYS A 33 3.79 6.88 4.13
N LEU A 34 3.48 7.48 5.29
CA LEU A 34 2.89 8.81 5.37
C LEU A 34 3.80 9.89 4.75
N HIS A 35 5.11 9.83 5.02
CA HIS A 35 6.07 10.76 4.41
C HIS A 35 6.17 10.59 2.88
N LEU A 36 6.18 9.33 2.40
CA LEU A 36 6.21 9.03 0.97
C LEU A 36 4.92 9.49 0.27
N ALA A 37 3.77 9.37 0.94
CA ALA A 37 2.50 9.86 0.43
C ALA A 37 2.42 11.39 0.40
N ALA A 38 2.93 12.06 1.43
CA ALA A 38 3.07 13.52 1.45
C ALA A 38 3.98 14.05 0.34
N SER A 39 4.91 13.21 -0.16
CA SER A 39 5.80 13.54 -1.28
C SER A 39 5.28 13.05 -2.63
N GLU A 40 4.01 12.63 -2.71
CA GLU A 40 3.34 12.12 -3.92
C GLU A 40 4.02 10.90 -4.58
N LYS A 41 4.91 10.19 -3.86
CA LYS A 41 5.59 8.98 -4.35
C LYS A 41 4.73 7.73 -4.18
N VAL A 42 3.85 7.73 -3.18
CA VAL A 42 2.99 6.60 -2.82
C VAL A 42 1.57 7.07 -2.60
N GLY A 43 0.60 6.42 -3.23
CA GLY A 43 -0.83 6.60 -2.97
C GLY A 43 -1.26 5.65 -1.85
N ILE A 44 -2.08 6.16 -0.93
CA ILE A 44 -2.67 5.35 0.14
C ILE A 44 -4.16 5.25 -0.15
N THR A 45 -4.67 4.03 -0.29
CA THR A 45 -6.10 3.75 -0.42
C THR A 45 -6.54 2.78 0.67
N ASN A 46 -7.81 2.84 1.05
CA ASN A 46 -8.40 1.91 1.99
C ASN A 46 -9.47 1.09 1.26
N ILE A 47 -9.39 -0.23 1.37
CA ILE A 47 -10.43 -1.13 0.90
C ILE A 47 -11.03 -1.86 2.10
N LYS A 48 -12.35 -2.01 2.08
CA LYS A 48 -13.05 -2.81 3.08
C LYS A 48 -13.16 -4.24 2.56
N LYS A 49 -12.62 -5.21 3.29
CA LYS A 49 -12.78 -6.65 3.00
C LYS A 49 -14.21 -7.10 3.30
N GLU A 50 -14.60 -8.24 2.74
CA GLU A 50 -15.93 -8.85 2.94
C GLU A 50 -16.21 -9.19 4.42
N ASP A 51 -15.14 -9.48 5.19
CA ASP A 51 -15.20 -9.71 6.63
C ASP A 51 -15.37 -8.41 7.46
N GLY A 52 -15.40 -7.26 6.78
CA GLY A 52 -15.57 -5.94 7.39
C GLY A 52 -14.26 -5.27 7.82
N THR A 53 -13.10 -5.92 7.63
CA THR A 53 -11.78 -5.37 7.98
C THR A 53 -11.34 -4.32 6.96
N ASP A 54 -10.85 -3.18 7.46
CA ASP A 54 -10.22 -2.16 6.63
C ASP A 54 -8.78 -2.55 6.31
N VAL A 55 -8.41 -2.52 5.03
CA VAL A 55 -7.06 -2.84 4.55
C VAL A 55 -6.48 -1.63 3.86
N LEU A 56 -5.32 -1.21 4.37
CA LEU A 56 -4.53 -0.14 3.79
C LEU A 56 -3.71 -0.70 2.62
N LEU A 57 -3.98 -0.17 1.42
CA LEU A 57 -3.22 -0.46 0.22
C LEU A 57 -2.29 0.71 -0.10
N LEU A 58 -1.06 0.38 -0.46
CA LEU A 58 -0.03 1.32 -0.89
C LEU A 58 0.19 1.13 -2.38
N THR A 59 0.07 2.19 -3.15
CA THR A 59 0.33 2.20 -4.60
C THR A 59 1.55 3.04 -4.89
N LEU A 60 2.58 2.50 -5.55
CA LEU A 60 3.67 3.32 -6.05
C LEU A 60 3.15 4.20 -7.20
N LEU A 61 3.30 5.51 -7.10
CA LEU A 61 2.76 6.48 -8.07
C LEU A 61 3.79 6.91 -9.15
N SER A 62 4.93 6.22 -9.24
CA SER A 62 6.07 6.64 -10.05
C SER A 62 5.74 7.14 -11.47
N LYS A 63 6.36 8.28 -11.82
CA LYS A 63 6.84 8.64 -13.16
C LYS A 63 8.32 9.05 -13.06
N ASP A 64 9.16 8.20 -12.50
CA ASP A 64 10.62 8.25 -12.67
C ASP A 64 11.08 7.03 -13.46
#